data_AF-A0A2D6PHC3-F1
#
_entry.id   AF-A0A2D6PHC3-F1
#
_cell.length_a   1.000
_cell.length_b   1.000
_cell.length_c   1.000
_cell.angle_alpha   90.00
_cell.angle_beta   90.00
_cell.angle_gamma   90.00
#
_symmetry.space_group_name_H-M   'P 1'
#
loop_
_entity.id
_entity.type
_entity.pdbx_description
1 polymer ?
#
loop_
_entity_poly.entity_id
_entity_poly.type
_entity_poly.pdbx_seq_one_letter_code
_entity_poly.pdbx_strand_id
1 'polypeptide(L)'
;MEGTVKWFNTRKGYGFVKGDDGEDYFVHYTALEKDVFLRDNDKVSFDPVEGDRGKQAQNVKLLQKGSEIEGSEQPQEESQESAPEETTNADSEEFSE
;
A
#
# COMPACT_ATOMS: atom_id res chain seq x y z
N MET A 1 12.31 -0.87 9.03
CA MET A 1 11.51 -0.06 8.08
C MET A 1 10.09 -0.61 8.08
N GLU A 2 9.08 0.23 7.89
CA GLU A 2 7.69 -0.23 7.82
C GLU A 2 7.19 -0.17 6.38
N GLY A 3 6.23 -1.02 6.05
CA GLY A 3 5.57 -0.99 4.77
C GLY A 3 4.29 -1.79 4.73
N THR A 4 3.61 -1.68 3.61
CA THR A 4 2.35 -2.35 3.34
C THR A 4 2.56 -3.44 2.30
N VAL A 5 2.09 -4.65 2.58
CA VAL A 5 2.18 -5.75 1.63
C VAL A 5 1.28 -5.45 0.44
N LYS A 6 1.89 -5.25 -0.73
CA LYS A 6 1.16 -4.98 -1.98
C LYS A 6 0.45 -6.24 -2.45
N TRP A 7 1.18 -7.36 -2.40
CA TRP A 7 0.66 -8.68 -2.66
C TRP A 7 1.67 -9.73 -2.19
N PHE A 8 1.16 -10.89 -1.79
CA PHE A 8 1.99 -12.03 -1.42
C PHE A 8 1.39 -13.32 -1.98
N ASN A 9 2.22 -14.13 -2.65
CA ASN A 9 1.80 -15.42 -3.18
C ASN A 9 2.25 -16.54 -2.26
N THR A 10 1.35 -17.01 -1.39
CA THR A 10 1.63 -18.11 -0.45
C THR A 10 1.96 -19.43 -1.14
N ARG A 11 1.44 -19.69 -2.37
CA ARG A 11 1.75 -20.90 -3.13
C ARG A 11 3.18 -20.91 -3.66
N LYS A 12 3.68 -19.76 -4.10
CA LYS A 12 5.04 -19.62 -4.61
C LYS A 12 6.06 -19.20 -3.55
N GLY A 13 5.61 -18.66 -2.42
CA GLY A 13 6.45 -18.25 -1.30
C GLY A 13 7.17 -16.90 -1.49
N TYR A 14 6.65 -16.01 -2.34
CA TYR A 14 7.24 -14.69 -2.54
C TYR A 14 6.19 -13.61 -2.79
N GLY A 15 6.56 -12.35 -2.59
CA GLY A 15 5.70 -11.19 -2.81
C GLY A 15 6.47 -9.88 -2.83
N PHE A 16 5.73 -8.78 -2.74
CA PHE A 16 6.30 -7.44 -2.67
C PHE A 16 5.64 -6.62 -1.56
N VAL A 17 6.47 -5.87 -0.85
CA VAL A 17 6.08 -4.93 0.19
C VAL A 17 6.44 -3.53 -0.28
N LYS A 18 5.47 -2.62 -0.24
CA LYS A 18 5.71 -1.21 -0.51
C LYS A 18 6.16 -0.55 0.79
N GLY A 19 7.40 -0.08 0.83
CA GLY A 19 7.91 0.69 1.97
C GLY A 19 7.26 2.07 2.05
N ASP A 20 7.35 2.70 3.21
CA ASP A 20 6.86 4.07 3.43
C ASP A 20 7.59 5.10 2.54
N ASP A 21 8.86 4.84 2.20
CA ASP A 21 9.65 5.58 1.22
C ASP A 21 9.10 5.52 -0.22
N GLY A 22 8.06 4.72 -0.46
CA GLY A 22 7.40 4.57 -1.76
C GLY A 22 8.05 3.52 -2.68
N GLU A 23 9.13 2.88 -2.24
CA GLU A 23 9.83 1.84 -2.99
C GLU A 23 9.23 0.45 -2.76
N ASP A 24 9.36 -0.42 -3.78
CA ASP A 24 8.92 -1.82 -3.70
C ASP A 24 10.09 -2.72 -3.26
N TYR A 25 9.90 -3.45 -2.17
CA TYR A 25 10.84 -4.40 -1.60
C TYR A 25 10.39 -5.84 -1.85
N PHE A 26 11.30 -6.67 -2.34
CA PHE A 26 11.04 -8.08 -2.58
C PHE A 26 11.05 -8.87 -1.27
N VAL A 27 10.00 -9.63 -0.99
CA VAL A 27 9.90 -10.50 0.20
C VAL A 27 9.83 -11.97 -0.20
N HIS A 28 10.55 -12.81 0.53
CA HIS A 28 10.55 -14.26 0.36
C HIS A 28 10.14 -14.96 1.66
N TYR A 29 9.52 -16.13 1.57
CA TYR A 29 9.07 -16.89 2.74
C TYR A 29 10.20 -17.21 3.73
N THR A 30 11.45 -17.28 3.25
CA THR A 30 12.64 -17.50 4.10
C THR A 30 12.95 -16.33 5.02
N ALA A 31 12.46 -15.13 4.69
CA ALA A 31 12.60 -13.93 5.53
C ALA A 31 11.47 -13.80 6.56
N LEU A 32 10.47 -14.68 6.53
CA LEU A 32 9.35 -14.75 7.47
C LEU A 32 9.67 -15.73 8.60
N GLU A 33 9.15 -15.46 9.80
CA GLU A 33 9.19 -16.43 10.90
C GLU A 33 8.26 -17.62 10.64
N LYS A 34 8.55 -18.76 11.28
CA LYS A 34 7.67 -19.94 11.20
C LYS A 34 6.29 -19.57 11.73
N ASP A 35 5.25 -19.94 10.98
CA ASP A 35 3.83 -19.64 11.27
C ASP A 35 3.37 -18.20 10.95
N VAL A 36 4.23 -17.36 10.38
CA VAL A 36 3.84 -16.03 9.88
C VAL A 36 3.43 -16.10 8.41
N PHE A 37 2.25 -15.56 8.10
CA PHE A 37 1.72 -15.47 6.75
C PHE A 37 1.38 -14.02 6.43
N LEU A 38 1.92 -13.53 5.32
CA LEU A 38 1.59 -12.21 4.79
C LEU A 38 0.34 -12.29 3.92
N ARG A 39 -0.57 -11.34 4.11
CA ARG A 39 -1.74 -11.09 3.25
C ARG A 39 -1.60 -9.74 2.56
N ASP A 40 -2.38 -9.53 1.51
CA ASP A 40 -2.50 -8.21 0.91
C ASP A 40 -3.00 -7.19 1.94
N ASN A 41 -2.50 -5.96 1.83
CA ASN A 41 -2.80 -4.84 2.74
C ASN A 41 -2.35 -5.01 4.20
N ASP A 42 -1.63 -6.08 4.56
CA ASP A 42 -1.03 -6.20 5.88
C ASP A 42 0.07 -5.15 6.07
N LYS A 43 0.12 -4.55 7.27
CA LYS A 43 1.26 -3.71 7.66
C LYS A 43 2.32 -4.57 8.32
N VAL A 44 3.55 -4.43 7.82
CA VAL A 44 4.70 -5.20 8.28
C VAL A 44 5.92 -4.32 8.51
N SER A 45 6.75 -4.73 9.46
CA SER A 45 8.08 -4.19 9.67
C SER A 45 9.11 -5.11 9.03
N PHE A 46 10.06 -4.57 8.30
CA PHE A 46 11.13 -5.32 7.64
C PHE A 46 12.42 -4.51 7.60
N ASP A 47 13.53 -5.20 7.40
CA ASP A 47 14.83 -4.57 7.15
C ASP A 47 15.12 -4.56 5.65
N PRO A 48 15.29 -3.38 5.03
CA PRO A 48 15.66 -3.27 3.64
C PRO A 48 17.13 -3.68 3.46
N VAL A 49 17.38 -4.65 2.61
CA VAL A 49 18.72 -5.18 2.31
C VAL A 49 18.92 -5.20 0.81
N GLU A 50 20.07 -4.72 0.33
CA GLU A 50 20.45 -4.85 -1.07
C GLU A 50 20.95 -6.28 -1.35
N GLY A 51 20.29 -6.97 -2.28
CA GLY A 51 20.73 -8.29 -2.74
C GLY A 51 20.88 -8.35 -4.26
N ASP A 52 21.27 -9.52 -4.78
CA ASP A 52 21.53 -9.74 -6.21
C ASP A 52 20.32 -9.46 -7.13
N ARG A 53 19.11 -9.39 -6.55
CA ARG A 53 17.85 -9.15 -7.28
C ARG A 53 17.22 -7.79 -6.96
N GLY A 54 17.99 -6.86 -6.39
CA GLY A 54 17.51 -5.54 -5.96
C GLY A 54 17.22 -5.48 -4.46
N LYS A 55 16.34 -4.55 -4.06
CA LYS A 55 15.99 -4.33 -2.66
C LYS A 55 15.11 -5.47 -2.13
N GLN A 56 15.58 -6.15 -1.10
CA GLN A 56 14.91 -7.28 -0.46
C GLN A 56 14.54 -6.93 0.98
N ALA A 57 13.43 -7.48 1.47
CA ALA A 57 12.97 -7.35 2.83
C ALA A 57 13.45 -8.56 3.66
N GLN A 58 14.24 -8.32 4.70
CA GLN A 58 14.64 -9.32 5.72
C GLN A 58 13.94 -9.08 7.06
N ASN A 59 13.96 -10.08 7.94
CA ASN A 59 13.37 -10.04 9.28
C ASN A 59 11.93 -9.50 9.30
N VAL A 60 11.08 -10.00 8.40
CA VAL A 60 9.74 -9.44 8.23
C VAL A 60 8.86 -9.85 9.40
N LYS A 61 8.33 -8.86 10.11
CA LYS A 61 7.44 -8.98 11.26
C LYS A 61 6.09 -8.38 10.95
N LEU A 62 5.04 -9.12 11.26
CA LEU A 62 3.69 -8.64 11.07
C LEU A 62 3.33 -7.64 12.18
N LEU A 63 2.98 -6.40 11.82
CA LEU A 63 2.57 -5.38 12.79
C LEU A 63 1.05 -5.33 12.92
N GLN A 64 0.34 -5.41 11.79
CA GLN A 64 -1.12 -5.35 11.76
C GLN A 64 -1.65 -6.32 10.70
N LYS A 65 -2.56 -7.22 11.12
CA LYS A 65 -3.34 -8.06 10.22
C LYS A 65 -4.45 -7.20 9.59
N GLY A 66 -4.44 -7.06 8.27
CA GLY A 66 -5.49 -6.41 7.49
C GLY A 66 -6.83 -7.17 7.49
N SER A 67 -6.89 -8.33 8.15
CA SER A 67 -8.09 -9.19 8.21
C SER A 67 -8.91 -9.05 9.50
N GLU A 68 -8.56 -8.12 10.40
CA GLU A 68 -9.30 -7.86 11.64
C GLU A 68 -9.82 -6.41 11.71
N ILE A 69 -10.24 -5.85 10.57
CA ILE A 69 -11.12 -4.68 10.55
C ILE A 69 -12.55 -5.19 10.33
N GLU A 70 -13.09 -5.90 11.31
CA GLU A 70 -14.54 -6.13 11.48
C GLU A 70 -15.10 -5.34 12.69
N GLY A 71 -14.41 -4.31 13.19
CA GLY A 71 -14.85 -3.68 14.44
C GLY A 71 -14.28 -2.31 14.81
N SER A 72 -13.99 -1.43 13.85
CA SER A 72 -13.83 -0.01 14.17
C SER A 72 -14.66 0.82 13.20
N GLU A 73 -15.88 1.14 13.65
CA GLU A 73 -16.57 2.35 13.26
C GLU A 73 -15.54 3.48 13.15
N GLN A 74 -15.46 4.06 11.97
CA GLN A 74 -14.74 5.30 11.76
C GLN A 74 -15.82 6.38 11.81
N PRO A 75 -16.00 7.12 12.93
CA PRO A 75 -16.65 8.41 12.84
C PRO A 75 -15.77 9.27 11.95
N GLN A 76 -16.16 9.41 10.69
CA GLN A 76 -15.62 10.46 9.83
C GLN A 76 -16.32 11.77 10.23
N GLU A 77 -15.85 12.34 11.33
CA GLU A 77 -16.06 13.73 11.75
C GLU A 77 -14.63 14.30 11.82
N GLU A 78 -14.21 15.35 11.11
CA GLU A 78 -14.91 16.58 10.75
C GLU A 78 -14.15 17.34 9.63
N SER A 79 -14.92 18.10 8.85
CA SER A 79 -14.58 19.40 8.23
C SER A 79 -13.49 19.54 7.17
N GLN A 80 -13.91 19.96 5.96
CA GLN A 80 -13.77 21.37 5.59
C GLN A 80 -14.84 21.77 4.56
N GLU A 81 -15.80 22.54 5.08
CA GLU A 81 -16.66 23.46 4.36
C GLU A 81 -15.81 24.55 3.70
N SER A 82 -16.00 24.79 2.41
CA SER A 82 -15.84 26.10 1.75
C SER A 82 -16.44 26.05 0.35
N ALA A 83 -17.25 27.06 0.08
CA ALA A 83 -18.30 27.18 -0.93
C ALA A 83 -17.77 27.52 -2.36
N PRO A 84 -18.67 27.73 -3.35
CA PRO A 84 -18.45 27.51 -4.79
C PRO A 84 -18.01 28.75 -5.56
N GLU A 85 -17.45 28.58 -6.78
CA GLU A 85 -17.57 29.59 -7.83
C GLU A 85 -17.70 28.98 -9.24
N GLU A 86 -18.75 29.42 -9.92
CA GLU A 86 -18.93 29.40 -11.37
C GLU A 86 -17.73 30.05 -12.07
N THR A 87 -17.26 29.48 -13.18
CA THR A 87 -16.95 30.32 -14.35
C THR A 87 -17.49 29.63 -15.59
N THR A 88 -18.56 30.20 -16.11
CA THR A 88 -18.94 30.14 -17.52
C THR A 88 -17.72 30.35 -18.41
N ASN A 89 -17.64 29.65 -19.54
CA ASN A 89 -17.44 30.30 -20.84
C ASN A 89 -17.83 29.31 -21.94
N ALA A 90 -18.93 29.65 -22.60
CA ALA A 90 -19.26 29.18 -23.92
C ALA A 90 -18.15 29.65 -24.86
N ASP A 91 -17.51 28.70 -25.55
CA ASP A 91 -16.73 29.01 -26.74
C ASP A 91 -17.47 28.45 -27.93
N SER A 92 -18.16 29.38 -28.57
CA SER A 92 -18.74 29.26 -29.89
C SER A 92 -17.60 29.40 -30.90
N GLU A 93 -17.13 28.30 -31.48
CA GLU A 93 -16.40 28.39 -32.75
C GLU A 93 -17.27 27.77 -33.85
N GLU A 94 -17.92 28.69 -34.58
CA GLU A 94 -18.19 28.50 -35.99
C GLU A 94 -16.96 27.94 -36.68
N PHE A 95 -17.10 26.80 -37.35
CA PHE A 95 -16.34 26.58 -38.57
C PHE A 95 -17.29 26.01 -39.62
N SER A 96 -17.76 26.92 -40.47
CA SER A 96 -18.37 26.58 -41.76
C SER A 96 -17.32 25.92 -42.65
N GLU A 97 -17.63 24.74 -43.18
CA GLU A 97 -17.17 24.32 -44.51
C GLU A 97 -18.11 23.27 -45.11
#